data_AF-A0A954U5W5-F1
#
_entry.id   AF-A0A954U5W5-F1
#
_cell.length_a   1.000
_cell.length_b   1.000
_cell.length_c   1.000
_cell.angle_alpha   90.00
_cell.angle_beta   90.00
_cell.angle_gamma   90.00
#
_symmetry.space_group_name_H-M   'P 1'
#
loop_
_entity.id
_entity.type
_entity.pdbx_description
1 polymer ?
#
loop_
_entity_poly.entity_id
_entity_poly.type
_entity_poly.pdbx_seq_one_letter_code
_entity_poly.pdbx_strand_id
1 'polypeptide(L)'
;MRQFVLWALACARFQVDESGGDCFTLRAPEDRPSLFNGASSVRFTFGEHAGPTTEHVTLDSRMFQWVLKQLGETDNQRHSVPNDYPQSIHEIGPKLFEAYKVDSGSVQLAGCALEDRPLLRVTVRSTEASSGESRLRHRFFTPDGGRVSNELAETLGADELVPAIQFRRSLADADVQQWISVARTANAPGVESAESSGAADEFLAATVVWLKYADGKLRFTIGEQNVELPFAGWARLLARGLQEPPPYVCPLSGLRSHHLHATDDG
;
A
#
# COMPACT_ATOMS: atom_id res chain seq x y z
N MET A 1 -2.71 5.28 -13.42
CA MET A 1 -2.22 6.66 -13.72
C MET A 1 -2.81 7.71 -12.78
N ARG A 2 -4.14 7.89 -12.73
CA ARG A 2 -4.82 8.85 -11.83
C ARG A 2 -4.29 8.81 -10.40
N GLN A 3 -4.34 7.64 -9.75
CA GLN A 3 -3.88 7.45 -8.37
C GLN A 3 -2.41 7.86 -8.17
N PHE A 4 -1.51 7.46 -9.08
CA PHE A 4 -0.10 7.84 -9.04
C PHE A 4 0.11 9.36 -9.09
N VAL A 5 -0.58 10.05 -10.01
CA VAL A 5 -0.45 11.51 -10.16
C VAL A 5 -0.96 12.24 -8.92
N LEU A 6 -2.14 11.87 -8.41
CA LEU A 6 -2.71 12.48 -7.20
C LEU A 6 -1.84 12.22 -5.97
N TRP A 7 -1.33 11.00 -5.82
CA TRP A 7 -0.37 10.65 -4.77
C TRP A 7 0.91 11.50 -4.88
N ALA A 8 1.47 11.64 -6.08
CA ALA A 8 2.70 12.40 -6.31
C ALA A 8 2.55 13.89 -5.96
N LEU A 9 1.42 14.48 -6.33
CA LEU A 9 1.04 15.85 -5.97
C LEU A 9 0.89 16.00 -4.46
N ALA A 10 0.23 15.05 -3.80
CA ALA A 10 0.06 15.04 -2.36
C ALA A 10 1.40 14.91 -1.63
N CYS A 11 2.32 14.06 -2.12
CA CYS A 11 3.68 13.98 -1.61
C CYS A 11 4.30 15.37 -1.65
N ALA A 12 4.40 15.98 -2.84
CA ALA A 12 4.95 17.31 -3.05
C ALA A 12 4.14 18.47 -2.41
N ARG A 13 3.16 18.16 -1.55
CA ARG A 13 2.35 19.09 -0.74
C ARG A 13 1.53 20.08 -1.55
N PHE A 14 1.17 19.70 -2.76
CA PHE A 14 0.25 20.48 -3.56
C PHE A 14 -1.20 20.23 -3.14
N GLN A 15 -2.00 21.29 -3.14
CA GLN A 15 -3.44 21.19 -2.94
C GLN A 15 -4.14 20.93 -4.27
N VAL A 16 -4.97 19.89 -4.30
CA VAL A 16 -5.75 19.48 -5.46
C VAL A 16 -7.21 19.39 -5.06
N ASP A 17 -8.06 20.20 -5.69
CA ASP A 17 -9.50 20.17 -5.49
C ASP A 17 -10.18 19.37 -6.61
N GLU A 18 -11.00 18.38 -6.26
CA GLU A 18 -11.85 17.69 -7.24
C GLU A 18 -13.08 18.55 -7.54
N SER A 19 -13.26 18.90 -8.82
CA SER A 19 -14.35 19.76 -9.30
C SER A 19 -15.52 18.96 -9.91
N GLY A 20 -15.50 17.63 -9.79
CA GLY A 20 -16.46 16.69 -10.39
C GLY A 20 -16.06 16.20 -11.79
N GLY A 21 -16.54 15.02 -12.18
CA GLY A 21 -16.34 14.46 -13.53
C GLY A 21 -14.87 14.22 -13.90
N ASP A 22 -14.06 13.70 -12.97
CA ASP A 22 -12.61 13.49 -13.13
C ASP A 22 -11.82 14.77 -13.49
N CYS A 23 -12.36 15.95 -13.19
CA CYS A 23 -11.67 17.22 -13.32
C CYS A 23 -11.10 17.69 -11.99
N PHE A 24 -9.85 18.12 -12.01
CA PHE A 24 -9.08 18.52 -10.83
C PHE A 24 -8.50 19.91 -11.04
N THR A 25 -8.39 20.67 -9.95
CA THR A 25 -7.73 21.97 -9.93
C THR A 25 -6.55 21.92 -8.96
N LEU A 26 -5.35 22.04 -9.51
CA LEU A 26 -4.10 22.15 -8.77
C LEU A 26 -3.84 23.61 -8.45
N ARG A 27 -3.65 23.97 -7.18
CA ARG A 27 -3.32 25.33 -6.77
C ARG A 27 -1.82 25.50 -6.60
N ALA A 28 -1.29 26.62 -7.07
CA ALA A 28 0.09 26.99 -6.80
C ALA A 28 0.26 27.31 -5.30
N PRO A 29 1.27 26.75 -4.63
CA PRO A 29 1.65 27.14 -3.28
C PRO A 29 2.01 28.64 -3.24
N GLU A 30 1.59 29.34 -2.19
CA GLU A 30 1.86 30.79 -2.04
C GLU A 30 3.36 31.09 -1.96
N ASP A 31 4.16 30.14 -1.47
CA ASP A 31 5.62 30.23 -1.36
C ASP A 31 6.35 29.98 -2.70
N ARG A 32 5.65 29.59 -3.76
CA ARG A 32 6.23 29.23 -5.08
C ARG A 32 5.43 29.82 -6.27
N PRO A 33 5.31 31.15 -6.36
CA PRO A 33 4.45 31.81 -7.36
C PRO A 33 4.92 31.66 -8.81
N SER A 34 6.17 31.25 -9.05
CA SER A 34 6.71 31.02 -10.39
C SER A 34 6.32 29.66 -10.98
N LEU A 35 5.68 28.78 -10.21
CA LEU A 35 5.15 27.52 -10.73
C LEU A 35 4.06 27.77 -11.78
N PHE A 36 3.91 26.84 -12.71
CA PHE A 36 2.92 26.90 -13.79
C PHE A 36 2.99 28.16 -14.66
N ASN A 37 4.20 28.67 -14.95
CA ASN A 37 4.41 29.91 -15.69
C ASN A 37 3.71 31.12 -15.06
N GLY A 38 3.59 31.14 -13.72
CA GLY A 38 2.95 32.23 -12.97
C GLY A 38 1.44 32.09 -12.81
N ALA A 39 0.83 30.99 -13.26
CA ALA A 39 -0.58 30.73 -13.03
C ALA A 39 -0.84 30.35 -11.57
N SER A 40 -1.89 30.93 -10.98
CA SER A 40 -2.32 30.60 -9.61
C SER A 40 -2.93 29.20 -9.48
N SER A 41 -3.40 28.63 -10.58
CA SER A 41 -3.96 27.29 -10.63
C SER A 41 -3.90 26.67 -12.02
N VAL A 42 -3.85 25.34 -12.09
CA VAL A 42 -3.94 24.57 -13.34
C VAL A 42 -5.07 23.56 -13.23
N ARG A 43 -5.90 23.47 -14.28
CA ARG A 43 -6.97 22.47 -14.37
C ARG A 43 -6.50 21.29 -15.21
N PHE A 44 -6.79 20.08 -14.76
CA PHE A 44 -6.44 18.86 -15.46
C PHE A 44 -7.51 17.78 -15.29
N THR A 45 -7.55 16.81 -16.18
CA THR A 45 -8.51 15.71 -16.13
C THR A 45 -7.88 14.38 -16.57
N PHE A 46 -8.41 13.28 -16.03
CA PHE A 46 -8.13 11.92 -16.50
C PHE A 46 -9.26 11.34 -17.36
N GLY A 47 -10.37 12.07 -17.52
CA GLY A 47 -11.50 11.68 -18.34
C GLY A 47 -11.31 12.07 -19.80
N GLU A 48 -12.14 11.50 -20.67
CA GLU A 48 -12.02 11.64 -22.13
C GLU A 48 -12.21 13.07 -22.66
N HIS A 49 -12.81 13.96 -21.88
CA HIS A 49 -13.21 15.30 -22.32
C HIS A 49 -12.44 16.39 -21.57
N ALA A 50 -11.35 16.86 -22.18
CA ALA A 50 -10.68 18.08 -21.77
C ALA A 50 -11.38 19.32 -22.38
N GLY A 51 -11.90 20.20 -21.53
CA GLY A 51 -12.28 21.55 -21.95
C GLY A 51 -11.06 22.36 -22.43
N PRO A 52 -11.26 23.51 -23.09
CA PRO A 52 -10.19 24.28 -23.73
C PRO A 52 -9.08 24.76 -22.77
N THR A 53 -9.36 24.83 -21.48
CA THR A 53 -8.42 25.26 -20.43
C THR A 53 -8.01 24.13 -19.49
N THR A 54 -8.41 22.89 -19.78
CA THR A 54 -8.16 21.71 -18.95
C THR A 54 -7.18 20.80 -19.68
N GLU A 55 -6.07 20.45 -19.05
CA GLU A 55 -5.12 19.50 -19.67
C GLU A 55 -5.59 18.06 -19.45
N HIS A 56 -5.69 17.26 -20.53
CA HIS A 56 -5.87 15.82 -20.42
C HIS A 56 -4.55 15.15 -20.03
N VAL A 57 -4.53 14.47 -18.89
CA VAL A 57 -3.32 13.86 -18.35
C VAL A 57 -3.08 12.52 -19.01
N THR A 58 -2.01 12.44 -19.80
CA THR A 58 -1.43 11.22 -20.36
C THR A 58 0.03 11.09 -19.92
N LEU A 59 0.69 9.98 -20.23
CA LEU A 59 2.11 9.79 -19.89
C LEU A 59 3.05 10.78 -20.58
N ASP A 60 2.60 11.40 -21.67
CA ASP A 60 3.36 12.39 -22.43
C ASP A 60 2.87 13.83 -22.21
N SER A 61 1.82 14.00 -21.39
CA SER A 61 1.29 15.32 -21.04
C SER A 61 2.30 16.15 -20.23
N ARG A 62 2.21 17.48 -20.35
CA ARG A 62 3.11 18.40 -19.63
C ARG A 62 2.89 18.29 -18.13
N MET A 63 1.65 18.12 -17.69
CA MET A 63 1.28 17.89 -16.31
C MET A 63 1.98 16.65 -15.75
N PHE A 64 1.92 15.53 -16.46
CA PHE A 64 2.57 14.29 -15.99
C PHE A 64 4.09 14.44 -15.87
N GLN A 65 4.73 15.02 -16.89
CA GLN A 65 6.19 15.27 -16.89
C GLN A 65 6.60 16.25 -15.78
N TRP A 66 5.77 17.28 -15.53
CA TRP A 66 5.98 18.22 -14.44
C TRP A 66 5.85 17.53 -13.07
N VAL A 67 4.85 16.67 -12.88
CA VAL A 67 4.68 15.88 -11.64
C VAL A 67 5.89 14.99 -11.38
N LEU A 68 6.41 14.30 -12.41
CA LEU A 68 7.62 13.49 -12.27
C LEU A 68 8.84 14.33 -11.87
N LYS A 69 9.00 15.53 -12.44
CA LYS A 69 10.05 16.46 -12.05
C LYS A 69 9.93 16.86 -10.58
N GLN A 70 8.72 17.17 -10.10
CA GLN A 70 8.49 17.54 -8.70
C GLN A 70 8.79 16.38 -7.73
N LEU A 71 8.49 15.14 -8.12
CA LEU A 71 8.88 13.95 -7.35
C LEU A 71 10.41 13.80 -7.26
N GLY A 72 11.14 14.07 -8.34
CA GLY A 72 12.60 13.99 -8.39
C GLY A 72 13.31 15.03 -7.52
N GLU A 73 12.73 16.22 -7.38
CA GLU A 73 13.26 17.32 -6.57
C GLU A 73 13.02 17.16 -5.06
N THR A 74 12.25 16.14 -4.65
CA THR A 74 11.79 15.97 -3.27
C THR A 74 12.51 14.79 -2.60
N ASP A 75 13.57 15.07 -1.84
CA ASP A 75 14.44 14.05 -1.23
C ASP A 75 13.74 13.18 -0.15
N ASN A 76 12.72 13.72 0.54
CA ASN A 76 12.30 13.18 1.86
C ASN A 76 10.90 12.53 1.89
N GLN A 77 10.25 12.27 0.75
CA GLN A 77 8.81 11.96 0.71
C GLN A 77 8.47 10.72 -0.11
N ARG A 78 9.40 9.76 -0.14
CA ARG A 78 9.18 8.45 -0.74
C ARG A 78 8.42 7.50 0.19
N HIS A 79 8.04 7.93 1.39
CA HIS A 79 7.31 7.09 2.32
C HIS A 79 5.81 7.30 2.21
N SER A 80 5.06 6.20 2.18
CA SER A 80 3.61 6.24 2.03
C SER A 80 2.97 5.08 2.77
N VAL A 81 1.69 5.23 3.06
CA VAL A 81 0.82 4.16 3.57
C VAL A 81 -0.33 3.93 2.60
N PRO A 82 -0.96 2.75 2.60
CA PRO A 82 -2.29 2.60 2.03
C PRO A 82 -3.29 3.60 2.62
N ASN A 83 -4.26 4.03 1.82
CA ASN A 83 -5.26 5.03 2.24
C ASN A 83 -6.07 4.62 3.48
N ASP A 84 -6.34 3.32 3.66
CA ASP A 84 -7.07 2.71 4.77
C ASP A 84 -6.15 2.02 5.78
N TYR A 85 -4.91 2.49 5.89
CA TYR A 85 -3.89 1.88 6.74
C TYR A 85 -4.33 1.82 8.23
N PRO A 86 -4.39 0.62 8.84
CA PRO A 86 -4.84 0.46 10.22
C PRO A 86 -3.93 1.19 11.21
N GLN A 87 -4.52 1.99 12.09
CA GLN A 87 -3.77 2.79 13.07
C GLN A 87 -3.67 2.11 14.43
N SER A 88 -4.61 1.23 14.75
CA SER A 88 -4.76 0.65 16.07
C SER A 88 -5.21 -0.81 16.05
N ILE A 89 -4.91 -1.52 17.14
CA ILE A 89 -5.31 -2.92 17.34
C ILE A 89 -6.84 -3.08 17.42
N HIS A 90 -7.55 -2.03 17.82
CA HIS A 90 -9.01 -2.06 17.91
C HIS A 90 -9.69 -2.23 16.54
N GLU A 91 -9.00 -1.89 15.44
CA GLU A 91 -9.51 -2.04 14.08
C GLU A 91 -9.45 -3.50 13.57
N ILE A 92 -8.55 -4.33 14.12
CA ILE A 92 -8.44 -5.75 13.75
C ILE A 92 -9.29 -6.67 14.64
N GLY A 93 -9.52 -6.28 15.90
CA GLY A 93 -10.21 -7.09 16.90
C GLY A 93 -11.56 -7.65 16.46
N PRO A 94 -12.50 -6.84 15.96
CA PRO A 94 -13.83 -7.30 15.59
C PRO A 94 -13.83 -8.51 14.63
N LYS A 95 -13.06 -8.43 13.54
CA LYS A 95 -12.97 -9.52 12.56
C LYS A 95 -12.24 -10.75 13.08
N LEU A 96 -11.24 -10.57 13.93
CA LEU A 96 -10.57 -11.68 14.60
C LEU A 96 -11.53 -12.44 15.53
N PHE A 97 -12.43 -11.73 16.23
CA PHE A 97 -13.38 -12.32 17.16
C PHE A 97 -14.55 -12.99 16.44
N GLU A 98 -15.07 -12.36 15.38
CA GLU A 98 -16.14 -12.91 14.53
C GLU A 98 -15.77 -14.27 13.91
N ALA A 99 -14.48 -14.55 13.73
CA ALA A 99 -14.01 -15.84 13.24
C ALA A 99 -14.27 -16.99 14.21
N TYR A 100 -14.59 -16.74 15.49
CA TYR A 100 -14.80 -17.79 16.49
C TYR A 100 -16.19 -17.77 17.10
N LYS A 101 -16.71 -18.98 17.33
CA LYS A 101 -17.88 -19.20 18.19
C LYS A 101 -17.39 -19.78 19.52
N VAL A 102 -17.70 -19.12 20.63
CA VAL A 102 -17.32 -19.57 21.98
C VAL A 102 -18.59 -19.78 22.80
N ASP A 103 -18.91 -21.03 23.11
CA ASP A 103 -20.09 -21.35 23.91
C ASP A 103 -19.84 -21.01 25.38
N SER A 104 -20.75 -20.25 25.99
CA SER A 104 -20.68 -19.85 27.41
C SER A 104 -19.35 -19.19 27.80
N GLY A 105 -18.74 -18.44 26.88
CA GLY A 105 -17.44 -17.82 27.07
C GLY A 105 -17.22 -16.56 26.26
N SER A 106 -15.98 -16.09 26.23
CA SER A 106 -15.57 -14.89 25.51
C SER A 106 -14.23 -15.06 24.81
N VAL A 107 -14.01 -14.28 23.74
CA VAL A 107 -12.72 -14.11 23.09
C VAL A 107 -12.26 -12.66 23.25
N GLN A 108 -10.98 -12.47 23.54
CA GLN A 108 -10.36 -11.15 23.63
C GLN A 108 -8.91 -11.20 23.16
N LEU A 109 -8.31 -10.04 22.92
CA LEU A 109 -6.87 -9.95 22.67
C LEU A 109 -6.10 -9.98 23.99
N ALA A 110 -5.09 -10.84 24.08
CA ALA A 110 -4.24 -11.03 25.25
C ALA A 110 -2.79 -10.53 25.04
N GLY A 111 -2.65 -9.54 24.18
CA GLY A 111 -1.37 -9.01 23.73
C GLY A 111 -1.32 -9.03 22.20
N CYS A 112 -1.05 -7.87 21.61
CA CYS A 112 -0.85 -7.74 20.17
C CYS A 112 0.09 -6.58 19.92
N ALA A 113 1.03 -6.77 18.99
CA ALA A 113 1.88 -5.73 18.45
C ALA A 113 1.45 -5.45 17.00
N LEU A 114 1.42 -4.16 16.65
CA LEU A 114 1.31 -3.70 15.27
C LEU A 114 2.65 -3.15 14.81
N GLU A 115 3.35 -3.93 14.02
CA GLU A 115 4.67 -3.59 13.51
C GLU A 115 4.58 -2.97 12.12
N ASP A 116 5.40 -1.94 11.90
CA ASP A 116 5.62 -1.37 10.57
C ASP A 116 6.58 -2.24 9.76
N ARG A 117 6.09 -2.76 8.63
CA ARG A 117 6.89 -3.49 7.65
C ARG A 117 6.89 -2.76 6.31
N PRO A 118 8.07 -2.37 5.79
CA PRO A 118 8.16 -1.66 4.52
C PRO A 118 8.16 -2.64 3.34
N LEU A 119 7.56 -2.20 2.24
CA LEU A 119 7.76 -2.71 0.89
C LEU A 119 8.30 -1.57 0.02
N LEU A 120 9.04 -1.91 -1.04
CA LEU A 120 9.42 -0.96 -2.06
C LEU A 120 8.50 -1.12 -3.27
N ARG A 121 7.72 -0.08 -3.59
CA ARG A 121 7.01 0.05 -4.85
C ARG A 121 7.90 0.77 -5.87
N VAL A 122 8.21 0.10 -6.97
CA VAL A 122 8.85 0.68 -8.14
C VAL A 122 7.79 0.99 -9.18
N THR A 123 7.73 2.24 -9.64
CA THR A 123 6.85 2.66 -10.73
C THR A 123 7.65 2.79 -12.01
N VAL A 124 7.19 2.10 -13.05
CA VAL A 124 7.79 2.09 -14.38
C VAL A 124 6.79 2.50 -15.44
N ARG A 125 7.28 3.13 -16.51
CA ARG A 125 6.57 3.21 -17.79
C ARG A 125 6.95 1.98 -18.61
N SER A 126 5.95 1.20 -18.97
CA SER A 126 6.10 0.02 -19.82
C SER A 126 5.43 0.30 -21.16
N THR A 127 6.19 0.18 -22.24
CA THR A 127 5.68 0.33 -23.60
C THR A 127 5.49 -1.05 -24.21
N GLU A 128 4.28 -1.34 -24.64
CA GLU A 128 3.97 -2.62 -25.27
C GLU A 128 4.49 -2.61 -26.72
N ALA A 129 5.32 -3.60 -27.08
CA ALA A 129 5.98 -3.61 -28.39
C ALA A 129 5.02 -3.80 -29.58
N SER A 130 3.84 -4.40 -29.35
CA SER A 130 2.83 -4.67 -30.38
C SER A 130 1.98 -3.43 -30.71
N SER A 131 1.59 -2.66 -29.70
CA SER A 131 0.68 -1.52 -29.84
C SER A 131 1.40 -0.18 -29.80
N GLY A 132 2.63 -0.12 -29.27
CA GLY A 132 3.31 1.12 -28.92
C GLY A 132 2.68 1.86 -27.75
N GLU A 133 1.64 1.29 -27.13
CA GLU A 133 0.92 1.91 -26.03
C GLU A 133 1.77 1.87 -24.76
N SER A 134 1.88 3.02 -24.10
CA SER A 134 2.62 3.15 -22.85
C SER A 134 1.67 3.16 -21.67
N ARG A 135 1.97 2.33 -20.67
CA ARG A 135 1.21 2.24 -19.42
C ARG A 135 2.13 2.30 -18.20
N LEU A 136 1.60 2.80 -17.10
CA LEU A 136 2.29 2.68 -15.82
C LEU A 136 2.11 1.28 -15.26
N ARG A 137 3.19 0.71 -14.74
CA ARG A 137 3.14 -0.50 -13.92
C ARG A 137 3.81 -0.24 -12.58
N HIS A 138 3.27 -0.88 -11.55
CA HIS A 138 3.86 -0.91 -10.23
C HIS A 138 4.40 -2.31 -9.99
N ARG A 139 5.60 -2.39 -9.42
CA ARG A 139 6.26 -3.64 -9.03
C ARG A 139 6.68 -3.52 -7.58
N PHE A 140 6.52 -4.58 -6.81
CA PHE A 140 6.66 -4.54 -5.36
C PHE A 140 7.76 -5.48 -4.90
N PHE A 141 8.59 -5.00 -3.98
CA PHE A 141 9.73 -5.73 -3.46
C PHE A 141 9.78 -5.66 -1.94
N THR A 142 10.21 -6.74 -1.31
CA THR A 142 10.58 -6.74 0.10
C THR A 142 11.97 -6.12 0.30
N PRO A 143 12.34 -5.72 1.53
CA PRO A 143 13.66 -5.15 1.86
C PRO A 143 14.87 -5.98 1.44
N ASP A 144 14.75 -7.31 1.42
CA ASP A 144 15.76 -8.26 0.98
C ASP A 144 15.81 -8.47 -0.54
N GLY A 145 14.97 -7.73 -1.29
CA GLY A 145 14.92 -7.79 -2.76
C GLY A 145 13.98 -8.85 -3.32
N GLY A 146 13.28 -9.60 -2.46
CA GLY A 146 12.26 -10.56 -2.87
C GLY A 146 11.09 -9.87 -3.58
N ARG A 147 10.58 -10.47 -4.64
CA ARG A 147 9.43 -9.93 -5.38
C ARG A 147 8.13 -10.25 -4.64
N VAL A 148 7.30 -9.24 -4.41
CA VAL A 148 5.93 -9.38 -3.93
C VAL A 148 5.01 -9.50 -5.14
N SER A 149 4.10 -10.47 -5.11
CA SER A 149 3.13 -10.64 -6.21
C SER A 149 2.19 -9.44 -6.29
N ASN A 150 1.69 -9.16 -7.50
CA ASN A 150 0.79 -8.02 -7.71
C ASN A 150 -0.52 -8.23 -6.94
N GLU A 151 -1.02 -9.46 -6.86
CA GLU A 151 -2.25 -9.81 -6.15
C GLU A 151 -2.13 -9.54 -4.64
N LEU A 152 -0.99 -9.92 -4.05
CA LEU A 152 -0.74 -9.63 -2.63
C LEU A 152 -0.60 -8.12 -2.40
N ALA A 153 0.13 -7.41 -3.26
CA ALA A 153 0.29 -5.97 -3.17
C ALA A 153 -1.04 -5.21 -3.28
N GLU A 154 -1.91 -5.63 -4.21
CA GLU A 154 -3.26 -5.08 -4.39
C GLU A 154 -4.13 -5.36 -3.16
N THR A 155 -4.10 -6.57 -2.61
CA THR A 155 -4.88 -6.92 -1.42
C THR A 155 -4.43 -6.12 -0.19
N LEU A 156 -3.13 -5.80 -0.10
CA LEU A 156 -2.55 -4.90 0.88
C LEU A 156 -2.83 -3.41 0.58
N GLY A 157 -3.37 -3.12 -0.61
CA GLY A 157 -3.58 -1.81 -1.25
C GLY A 157 -2.34 -0.94 -1.30
N ALA A 158 -1.22 -1.57 -1.64
CA ALA A 158 0.04 -0.88 -1.91
C ALA A 158 -0.01 -0.04 -3.21
N ASP A 159 -1.08 -0.13 -3.99
CA ASP A 159 -1.35 0.71 -5.16
C ASP A 159 -2.04 2.05 -4.80
N GLU A 160 -2.87 2.05 -3.76
CA GLU A 160 -3.69 3.19 -3.33
C GLU A 160 -3.06 3.89 -2.13
N LEU A 161 -2.13 4.78 -2.42
CA LEU A 161 -1.26 5.37 -1.41
C LEU A 161 -1.63 6.80 -1.06
N VAL A 162 -1.40 7.13 0.22
CA VAL A 162 -1.32 8.51 0.70
C VAL A 162 0.08 8.78 1.28
N PRO A 163 0.58 10.03 1.19
CA PRO A 163 1.85 10.38 1.81
C PRO A 163 1.78 10.10 3.31
N ALA A 164 2.84 9.52 3.85
CA ALA A 164 2.86 9.26 5.28
C ALA A 164 3.29 10.50 6.06
N ILE A 165 2.51 10.83 7.10
CA ILE A 165 2.69 12.07 7.86
C ILE A 165 3.61 11.86 9.08
N GLN A 166 3.69 10.63 9.62
CA GLN A 166 4.57 10.27 10.73
C GLN A 166 4.97 8.79 10.67
N PHE A 167 6.28 8.51 10.60
CA PHE A 167 6.82 7.20 11.01
C PHE A 167 7.89 7.38 12.07
N ARG A 168 7.89 6.49 13.06
CA ARG A 168 8.87 6.50 14.15
C ARG A 168 10.18 5.80 13.79
N ARG A 169 10.19 4.96 12.75
CA ARG A 169 11.41 4.31 12.25
C ARG A 169 11.88 5.05 11.00
N SER A 170 12.94 5.83 11.17
CA SER A 170 13.71 6.33 10.04
C SER A 170 14.44 5.15 9.42
N LEU A 171 14.17 4.84 8.16
CA LEU A 171 15.13 4.08 7.35
C LEU A 171 16.28 5.03 7.02
N ALA A 172 17.52 4.53 7.00
CA ALA A 172 18.62 5.35 6.51
C ALA A 172 18.49 5.49 4.99
N ASP A 173 18.79 6.67 4.46
CA ASP A 173 18.72 6.91 3.02
C ASP A 173 19.58 5.92 2.22
N ALA A 174 20.73 5.52 2.77
CA ALA A 174 21.61 4.51 2.18
C ALA A 174 20.90 3.15 2.01
N ASP A 175 20.09 2.73 2.99
CA ASP A 175 19.35 1.47 2.92
C ASP A 175 18.28 1.53 1.82
N VAL A 176 17.54 2.65 1.75
CA VAL A 176 16.53 2.86 0.72
C VAL A 176 17.17 2.89 -0.68
N GLN A 177 18.32 3.55 -0.84
CA GLN A 177 19.04 3.58 -2.11
C GLN A 177 19.58 2.20 -2.50
N GLN A 178 20.02 1.42 -1.52
CA GLN A 178 20.42 0.03 -1.75
C GLN A 178 19.23 -0.82 -2.22
N TRP A 179 18.06 -0.69 -1.59
CA TRP A 179 16.86 -1.40 -2.03
C TRP A 179 16.44 -1.00 -3.44
N ILE A 180 16.49 0.29 -3.76
CA ILE A 180 16.21 0.78 -5.12
C ILE A 180 17.19 0.18 -6.12
N SER A 181 18.47 0.06 -5.77
CA SER A 181 19.51 -0.51 -6.65
C SER A 181 19.29 -2.01 -6.89
N VAL A 182 18.95 -2.76 -5.84
CA VAL A 182 18.59 -4.18 -5.94
C VAL A 182 17.34 -4.37 -6.81
N ALA A 183 16.28 -3.59 -6.55
CA ALA A 183 15.06 -3.65 -7.34
C ALA A 183 15.30 -3.27 -8.81
N ARG A 184 16.13 -2.25 -9.10
CA ARG A 184 16.49 -1.90 -10.48
C ARG A 184 17.17 -3.06 -11.22
N THR A 185 18.07 -3.77 -10.54
CA THR A 185 18.73 -4.96 -11.10
C THR A 185 17.73 -6.09 -11.34
N ALA A 186 16.83 -6.35 -10.39
CA ALA A 186 15.78 -7.36 -10.55
C ALA A 186 14.75 -7.00 -11.65
N ASN A 187 14.61 -5.71 -11.95
CA ASN A 187 13.75 -5.19 -13.02
C ASN A 187 14.46 -5.07 -14.38
N ALA A 188 15.75 -5.40 -14.47
CA ALA A 188 16.48 -5.31 -15.72
C ALA A 188 15.88 -6.25 -16.78
N PRO A 189 15.79 -5.79 -18.05
CA PRO A 189 15.25 -6.61 -19.13
C PRO A 189 16.03 -7.93 -19.24
N GLY A 190 15.33 -9.05 -19.07
CA GLY A 190 15.88 -10.41 -19.22
C GLY A 190 15.88 -11.29 -17.97
N VAL A 191 15.53 -10.79 -16.78
CA VAL A 191 15.62 -11.58 -15.53
C VAL A 191 14.32 -12.32 -15.16
N GLU A 192 13.13 -11.82 -15.51
CA GLU A 192 11.87 -12.57 -15.31
C GLU A 192 10.86 -12.31 -16.45
N SER A 193 10.48 -13.42 -17.10
CA SER A 193 9.36 -13.63 -18.04
C SER A 193 9.58 -13.41 -19.54
N ALA A 194 9.47 -14.54 -20.24
CA ALA A 194 9.37 -14.73 -21.69
C ALA A 194 8.08 -14.16 -22.34
N GLU A 195 7.48 -13.10 -21.78
CA GLU A 195 6.18 -12.56 -22.23
C GLU A 195 6.20 -11.06 -22.57
N SER A 196 7.33 -10.36 -22.44
CA SER A 196 7.47 -8.99 -22.94
C SER A 196 8.56 -8.92 -24.00
N SER A 197 8.14 -9.03 -25.25
CA SER A 197 8.94 -8.62 -26.39
C SER A 197 9.21 -7.11 -26.32
N GLY A 198 10.48 -6.72 -26.46
CA GLY A 198 10.87 -5.55 -27.25
C GLY A 198 11.30 -4.26 -26.55
N ALA A 199 10.68 -3.83 -25.44
CA ALA A 199 11.02 -2.53 -24.83
C ALA A 199 11.41 -2.65 -23.35
N ALA A 200 12.52 -2.01 -22.97
CA ALA A 200 12.93 -1.90 -21.58
C ALA A 200 11.98 -0.95 -20.83
N ASP A 201 11.45 -1.40 -19.69
CA ASP A 201 10.65 -0.55 -18.81
C ASP A 201 11.48 0.65 -18.30
N GLU A 202 10.95 1.86 -18.43
CA GLU A 202 11.58 3.09 -17.95
C GLU A 202 11.24 3.31 -16.47
N PHE A 203 12.26 3.40 -15.62
CA PHE A 203 12.09 3.70 -14.20
C PHE A 203 11.64 5.14 -13.99
N LEU A 204 10.51 5.34 -13.32
CA LEU A 204 9.97 6.69 -13.02
C LEU A 204 10.16 7.08 -11.55
N ALA A 205 9.84 6.16 -10.62
CA ALA A 205 9.85 6.46 -9.20
C ALA A 205 10.02 5.21 -8.33
N ALA A 206 10.51 5.40 -7.11
CA ALA A 206 10.46 4.40 -6.05
C ALA A 206 9.81 4.99 -4.80
N THR A 207 8.93 4.22 -4.17
CA THR A 207 8.17 4.56 -2.98
C THR A 207 8.32 3.47 -1.95
N VAL A 208 8.74 3.80 -0.73
CA VAL A 208 8.63 2.93 0.43
C VAL A 208 7.18 2.96 0.94
N VAL A 209 6.49 1.83 0.81
CA VAL A 209 5.13 1.63 1.29
C VAL A 209 5.18 0.92 2.63
N TRP A 210 4.67 1.54 3.68
CA TRP A 210 4.61 0.92 4.99
C TRP A 210 3.27 0.26 5.21
N LEU A 211 3.34 -0.97 5.71
CA LEU A 211 2.20 -1.81 6.01
C LEU A 211 2.26 -2.24 7.47
N LYS A 212 1.11 -2.42 8.11
CA LYS A 212 1.03 -2.99 9.46
C LYS A 212 0.98 -4.51 9.40
N TYR A 213 1.86 -5.15 10.16
CA TYR A 213 1.79 -6.57 10.48
C TYR A 213 1.40 -6.74 11.94
N ALA A 214 0.37 -7.54 12.18
CA ALA A 214 -0.10 -7.88 13.51
C ALA A 214 0.52 -9.21 13.95
N ASP A 215 1.03 -9.25 15.17
CA ASP A 215 1.47 -10.46 15.86
C ASP A 215 0.93 -10.41 17.28
N GLY A 216 0.25 -11.45 17.72
CA GLY A 216 -0.40 -11.44 19.03
C GLY A 216 -1.05 -12.75 19.42
N LYS A 217 -1.89 -12.66 20.44
CA LYS A 217 -2.64 -13.80 20.98
C LYS A 217 -4.10 -13.46 21.20
N LEU A 218 -4.95 -14.41 20.84
CA LEU A 218 -6.35 -14.46 21.26
C LEU A 218 -6.43 -15.26 22.55
N ARG A 219 -7.16 -14.77 23.54
CA ARG A 219 -7.49 -15.51 24.75
C ARG A 219 -8.96 -15.85 24.74
N PHE A 220 -9.23 -17.14 24.90
CA PHE A 220 -10.57 -17.68 25.08
C PHE A 220 -10.76 -17.97 26.57
N THR A 221 -11.90 -17.56 27.11
CA THR A 221 -12.28 -17.77 28.51
C THR A 221 -13.63 -18.46 28.57
N ILE A 222 -13.71 -19.64 29.20
CA ILE A 222 -14.95 -20.39 29.43
C ILE A 222 -14.97 -20.81 30.91
N GLY A 223 -15.88 -20.24 31.70
CA GLY A 223 -15.84 -20.40 33.16
C GLY A 223 -14.52 -19.89 33.74
N GLU A 224 -13.80 -20.75 34.46
CA GLU A 224 -12.48 -20.45 35.04
C GLU A 224 -11.31 -20.82 34.12
N GLN A 225 -11.57 -21.51 33.00
CA GLN A 225 -10.55 -21.96 32.06
C GLN A 225 -10.18 -20.86 31.08
N ASN A 226 -8.88 -20.77 30.79
CA ASN A 226 -8.34 -19.82 29.82
C ASN A 226 -7.34 -20.53 28.91
N VAL A 227 -7.48 -20.31 27.60
CA VAL A 227 -6.51 -20.79 26.61
C VAL A 227 -6.10 -19.64 25.69
N GLU A 228 -4.84 -19.63 25.28
CA GLU A 228 -4.28 -18.63 24.38
C GLU A 228 -3.91 -19.25 23.03
N LEU A 229 -4.25 -18.55 21.95
CA LEU A 229 -3.97 -18.95 20.58
C LEU A 229 -3.17 -17.84 19.89
N PRO A 230 -1.92 -18.09 19.48
CA PRO A 230 -1.17 -17.12 18.70
C PRO A 230 -1.80 -16.90 17.32
N PHE A 231 -1.74 -15.66 16.83
CA PHE A 231 -2.10 -15.30 15.47
C PHE A 231 -1.09 -14.30 14.92
N ALA A 232 -0.90 -14.30 13.60
CA ALA A 232 -0.09 -13.31 12.92
C ALA A 232 -0.67 -13.06 11.52
N GLY A 233 -0.55 -11.83 11.02
CA GLY A 233 -1.08 -11.48 9.71
C GLY A 233 -0.96 -10.02 9.35
N TRP A 234 -1.22 -9.71 8.09
CA TRP A 234 -1.27 -8.32 7.65
C TRP A 234 -2.51 -7.64 8.24
N ALA A 235 -2.33 -6.57 9.00
CA ALA A 235 -3.39 -5.97 9.79
C ALA A 235 -4.60 -5.55 8.93
N ARG A 236 -4.35 -5.03 7.72
CA ARG A 236 -5.41 -4.68 6.77
C ARG A 236 -6.24 -5.91 6.36
N LEU A 237 -5.61 -7.05 6.14
CA LEU A 237 -6.31 -8.27 5.75
C LEU A 237 -7.14 -8.82 6.90
N LEU A 238 -6.58 -8.80 8.12
CA LEU A 238 -7.30 -9.16 9.34
C LEU A 238 -8.51 -8.25 9.58
N ALA A 239 -8.33 -6.92 9.52
CA ALA A 239 -9.40 -5.92 9.72
C ALA A 239 -10.54 -6.04 8.69
N ARG A 240 -10.25 -6.57 7.50
CA ARG A 240 -11.24 -6.79 6.43
C ARG A 240 -11.80 -8.21 6.42
N GLY A 241 -11.32 -9.12 7.28
CA GLY A 241 -11.69 -10.53 7.26
C GLY A 241 -11.22 -11.28 6.00
N LEU A 242 -10.25 -10.74 5.26
CA LEU A 242 -9.65 -11.39 4.08
C LEU A 242 -8.57 -12.41 4.47
N GLN A 243 -8.07 -12.31 5.70
CA GLN A 243 -7.23 -13.31 6.31
C GLN A 243 -7.86 -13.74 7.64
N GLU A 244 -8.20 -15.01 7.75
CA GLU A 244 -8.73 -15.58 8.99
C GLU A 244 -7.62 -15.93 9.98
N PRO A 245 -7.85 -15.80 11.29
CA PRO A 245 -6.94 -16.32 12.29
C PRO A 245 -6.96 -17.87 12.30
N PRO A 246 -5.88 -18.53 12.78
CA PRO A 246 -5.79 -19.97 12.76
C PRO A 246 -6.90 -20.63 13.60
N PRO A 247 -7.38 -21.84 13.28
CA PRO A 247 -8.28 -22.57 14.16
C PRO A 247 -7.58 -22.91 15.48
N TYR A 248 -8.34 -22.97 16.57
CA TYR A 248 -7.85 -23.54 17.83
C TYR A 248 -7.60 -25.03 17.66
N VAL A 249 -6.51 -25.54 18.23
CA VAL A 249 -6.15 -26.96 18.21
C VAL A 249 -6.29 -27.51 19.62
N CYS A 250 -7.24 -28.42 19.83
CA CYS A 250 -7.42 -29.07 21.12
C CYS A 250 -6.18 -29.92 21.47
N PRO A 251 -5.53 -29.72 22.63
CA PRO A 251 -4.30 -30.42 22.97
C PRO A 251 -4.50 -31.93 23.21
N LEU A 252 -5.69 -32.35 23.63
CA LEU A 252 -5.99 -33.75 23.92
C LEU A 252 -6.36 -34.54 22.66
N SER A 253 -7.23 -33.97 21.81
CA SER A 253 -7.77 -34.67 20.63
C SER A 253 -7.07 -34.33 19.32
N GLY A 254 -6.31 -33.23 19.27
CA GLY A 254 -5.75 -32.68 18.04
C GLY A 254 -6.78 -32.05 17.08
N LEU A 255 -8.06 -32.02 17.46
CA LEU A 255 -9.12 -31.43 16.64
C LEU A 255 -8.88 -29.94 16.44
N ARG A 256 -9.08 -29.48 15.21
CA ARG A 256 -8.91 -28.08 14.79
C ARG A 256 -10.28 -27.47 14.55
N SER A 257 -10.61 -26.38 15.25
CA SER A 257 -11.94 -25.77 15.15
C SER A 257 -11.91 -24.27 15.43
N HIS A 258 -12.84 -23.54 14.82
CA HIS A 258 -13.18 -22.16 15.18
C HIS A 258 -14.37 -22.08 16.15
N HIS A 259 -14.96 -23.23 16.51
CA HIS A 259 -15.99 -23.34 17.54
C HIS A 259 -15.40 -24.01 18.78
N LEU A 260 -15.42 -23.29 19.89
CA LEU A 260 -14.89 -23.70 21.19
C LEU A 260 -16.02 -23.86 22.21
N HIS A 261 -15.96 -24.95 22.96
CA HIS A 261 -16.77 -25.21 24.17
C HIS A 261 -15.86 -25.91 25.18
N ALA A 262 -16.14 -25.75 26.48
CA ALA A 262 -15.45 -26.52 27.51
C ALA A 262 -15.89 -27.99 27.44
N THR A 263 -14.94 -28.91 27.55
CA THR A 263 -15.24 -30.33 27.73
C THR A 263 -15.24 -30.67 29.21
N ASP A 264 -15.80 -31.81 29.61
CA ASP A 264 -15.79 -32.25 31.01
C ASP A 264 -14.36 -32.37 31.58
N ASP A 265 -13.36 -32.54 30.71
CA ASP A 265 -11.94 -32.64 31.04
C ASP A 265 -11.20 -31.30 31.04
N GLY A 266 -11.90 -30.17 30.81
CA GLY A 266 -11.33 -28.83 30.64
C GLY A 266 -11.12 -28.48 29.18
#